data_AF-A0A6G3LK79-F1
#
_entry.id   AF-A0A6G3LK79-F1
#
_cell.length_a   1.000
_cell.length_b   1.000
_cell.length_c   1.000
_cell.angle_alpha   90.00
_cell.angle_beta   90.00
_cell.angle_gamma   90.00
#
_symmetry.space_group_name_H-M   'P 1'
#
loop_
_entity.id
_entity.type
_entity.pdbx_description
1 polymer ?
#
loop_
_entity_poly.entity_id
_entity_poly.type
_entity_poly.pdbx_seq_one_letter_code
_entity_poly.pdbx_strand_id
1 'polypeptide(L)'
;MAVWFGVDAVAGEMWLGPVFASGVRRLGVANFGRGLLIGVGERDVGVFEEVAVGAGWRVWRVEPLFPEARFLRIRVPVAVPLRGHVGLVLYRRDATKFYEGLQRAYRYGLPSAFEPYVSSALLYGSVYRGYAVLFGKGSRGLAEKFSRLKVPLLARLSWLDPLYVFTPLDVDIATRGLVSGGYTGEAGGAVEIPVFHGYSLRLREGSDNSLTIIGAPGTGKSSFLDYLLSKLESWNVLVLDVTGEHKLLERHGYRVLEAGVDLFINPLAMGVDVAYSVILGVIEAAWKEKASPIVAYTLYTALQKSGSLLDAYSHVEKLLSSSRQEDERAAAGALIRRLRPMIHPALLGHGDLPRGRTVVDLSPLPEEAKNIFSLSALYLAYFSAVRGGWSGIIVLDEADRLGDTEVANRIADELRKYNVSIWAVGHSLARVARKLADAGTLMVFATNDPDNLETLATVTGWRDAGLLGKLAYGQALVVRRGLQPVIASLYIPAEFRSRSANV
;
A
#
# COMPACT_ATOMS: atom_id res chain seq x y z
N MET A 1 1.27 -18.89 -39.77
CA MET A 1 2.38 -18.29 -39.01
C MET A 1 1.88 -17.09 -38.22
N ALA A 2 2.77 -16.31 -37.61
CA ALA A 2 2.47 -14.99 -37.07
C ALA A 2 3.48 -13.99 -37.65
N VAL A 3 2.99 -12.81 -38.04
CA VAL A 3 3.81 -11.69 -38.54
C VAL A 3 3.93 -10.67 -37.41
N TRP A 4 5.09 -10.03 -37.31
CA TRP A 4 5.46 -9.18 -36.19
C TRP A 4 5.56 -7.71 -36.60
N PHE A 5 4.95 -6.86 -35.77
CA PHE A 5 4.85 -5.43 -35.99
C PHE A 5 5.46 -4.66 -34.82
N GLY A 6 6.28 -3.65 -35.13
CA GLY A 6 6.57 -2.55 -34.21
C GLY A 6 5.41 -1.57 -34.26
N VAL A 7 4.97 -1.12 -33.09
CA VAL A 7 3.75 -0.33 -32.92
C VAL A 7 3.99 0.81 -31.93
N ASP A 8 3.79 2.03 -32.42
CA ASP A 8 3.83 3.28 -31.68
C ASP A 8 2.40 3.88 -31.71
N ALA A 9 1.72 3.89 -30.57
CA ALA A 9 0.28 4.11 -30.45
C ALA A 9 -0.02 5.47 -29.82
N VAL A 10 -0.93 6.23 -30.42
CA VAL A 10 -1.34 7.55 -29.93
C VAL A 10 -2.09 7.41 -28.61
N ALA A 11 -1.77 8.27 -27.64
CA ALA A 11 -2.42 8.28 -26.33
C ALA A 11 -3.89 8.71 -26.46
N GLY A 12 -4.80 7.74 -26.26
CA GLY A 12 -6.24 7.88 -26.42
C GLY A 12 -6.96 6.61 -25.92
N GLU A 13 -8.29 6.56 -26.03
CA GLU A 13 -9.09 5.49 -25.45
C GLU A 13 -8.71 4.09 -25.96
N MET A 14 -8.65 3.12 -25.02
CA MET A 14 -8.49 1.70 -25.26
C MET A 14 -7.37 1.33 -26.25
N TRP A 15 -6.11 1.34 -25.79
CA TRP A 15 -4.90 1.02 -26.58
C TRP A 15 -4.82 -0.40 -27.20
N LEU A 16 -5.84 -1.24 -27.05
CA LEU A 16 -6.00 -2.52 -27.78
C LEU A 16 -7.22 -2.53 -28.72
N GLY A 17 -7.95 -1.41 -28.82
CA GLY A 17 -9.13 -1.23 -29.66
C GLY A 17 -8.92 -1.68 -31.11
N PRO A 18 -7.84 -1.26 -31.80
CA PRO A 18 -7.52 -1.74 -33.15
C PRO A 18 -7.28 -3.25 -33.25
N VAL A 19 -6.75 -3.90 -32.22
CA VAL A 19 -6.57 -5.37 -32.17
C VAL A 19 -7.93 -6.07 -32.06
N PHE A 20 -8.87 -5.51 -31.30
CA PHE A 20 -10.22 -6.05 -31.19
C PHE A 20 -11.07 -5.76 -32.43
N ALA A 21 -10.98 -4.55 -33.00
CA ALA A 21 -11.72 -4.11 -34.17
C ALA A 21 -11.28 -4.83 -35.47
N SER A 22 -9.99 -5.16 -35.60
CA SER A 22 -9.48 -6.03 -36.68
C SER A 22 -9.80 -7.52 -36.47
N GLY A 23 -10.41 -7.90 -35.35
CA GLY A 23 -10.89 -9.26 -35.09
C GLY A 23 -9.79 -10.31 -34.89
N VAL A 24 -8.56 -9.88 -34.57
CA VAL A 24 -7.36 -10.73 -34.45
C VAL A 24 -7.58 -11.84 -33.42
N ARG A 25 -7.48 -13.11 -33.85
CA ARG A 25 -7.86 -14.26 -33.00
C ARG A 25 -6.71 -14.89 -32.24
N ARG A 26 -5.48 -14.40 -32.47
CA ARG A 26 -4.23 -14.90 -31.90
C ARG A 26 -3.25 -13.75 -31.77
N LEU A 27 -2.83 -13.48 -30.54
CA LEU A 27 -2.01 -12.33 -30.18
C LEU A 27 -0.82 -12.76 -29.33
N GLY A 28 0.35 -12.19 -29.60
CA GLY A 28 1.45 -12.07 -28.66
C GLY A 28 1.80 -10.59 -28.49
N VAL A 29 2.06 -10.15 -27.26
CA VAL A 29 2.43 -8.75 -26.96
C VAL A 29 3.71 -8.75 -26.14
N ALA A 30 4.68 -7.93 -26.54
CA ALA A 30 5.90 -7.66 -25.79
C ALA A 30 6.23 -6.15 -25.86
N ASN A 31 6.97 -5.64 -24.88
CA ASN A 31 7.61 -4.32 -24.98
C ASN A 31 8.94 -4.47 -25.74
N PHE A 32 9.22 -3.55 -26.67
CA PHE A 32 10.35 -3.65 -27.61
C PHE A 32 11.20 -2.37 -27.67
N GLY A 33 11.10 -1.50 -26.66
CA GLY A 33 12.03 -0.36 -26.46
C GLY A 33 11.92 0.79 -27.48
N ARG A 34 11.16 0.62 -28.56
CA ARG A 34 10.71 1.67 -29.49
C ARG A 34 9.18 1.70 -29.63
N GLY A 35 8.49 1.21 -28.60
CA GLY A 35 7.06 0.91 -28.64
C GLY A 35 6.77 -0.55 -28.33
N LEU A 36 5.57 -1.00 -28.69
CA LEU A 36 5.11 -2.38 -28.52
C LEU A 36 5.51 -3.23 -29.72
N LEU A 37 5.76 -4.51 -29.47
CA LEU A 37 5.92 -5.54 -30.48
C LEU A 37 4.71 -6.47 -30.43
N ILE A 38 3.91 -6.48 -31.50
CA ILE A 38 2.66 -7.22 -31.59
C ILE A 38 2.78 -8.33 -32.65
N GLY A 39 2.54 -9.56 -32.23
CA GLY A 39 2.55 -10.75 -33.08
C GLY A 39 1.12 -11.13 -33.49
N VAL A 40 0.80 -10.93 -34.76
CA VAL A 40 -0.54 -11.10 -35.33
C VAL A 40 -0.58 -12.36 -36.20
N GLY A 41 -1.67 -13.13 -36.13
CA GLY A 41 -1.86 -14.28 -36.99
C GLY A 41 -1.83 -13.89 -38.48
N GLU A 42 -1.05 -14.60 -39.29
CA GLU A 42 -0.75 -14.30 -40.70
C GLU A 42 -1.94 -13.94 -41.61
N ARG A 43 -3.14 -14.46 -41.31
CA ARG A 43 -4.39 -14.17 -42.04
C ARG A 43 -5.09 -12.87 -41.64
N ASP A 44 -4.77 -12.38 -40.45
CA ASP A 44 -5.39 -11.22 -39.80
C ASP A 44 -4.52 -9.95 -40.02
N VAL A 45 -3.34 -10.11 -40.64
CA VAL A 45 -2.25 -9.11 -40.80
C VAL A 45 -2.70 -7.85 -41.53
N GLY A 46 -3.30 -7.97 -42.72
CA GLY A 46 -3.70 -6.80 -43.52
C GLY A 46 -4.77 -5.96 -42.83
N VAL A 47 -5.78 -6.62 -42.24
CA VAL A 47 -6.88 -5.96 -41.52
C VAL A 47 -6.35 -5.30 -40.23
N PHE A 48 -5.41 -5.93 -39.53
CA PHE A 48 -4.77 -5.30 -38.37
C PHE A 48 -3.97 -4.04 -38.76
N GLU A 49 -3.15 -4.11 -39.80
CA GLU A 49 -2.31 -3.01 -40.26
C GLU A 49 -3.16 -1.82 -40.75
N GLU A 50 -4.22 -2.10 -41.52
CA GLU A 50 -5.19 -1.12 -41.99
C GLU A 50 -5.97 -0.44 -40.83
N VAL A 51 -6.54 -1.22 -39.92
CA VAL A 51 -7.34 -0.69 -38.79
C VAL A 51 -6.46 0.05 -37.79
N ALA A 52 -5.22 -0.38 -37.55
CA ALA A 52 -4.30 0.31 -36.66
C ALA A 52 -3.84 1.66 -37.25
N VAL A 53 -3.46 1.71 -38.52
CA VAL A 53 -3.10 2.98 -39.19
C VAL A 53 -4.32 3.90 -39.30
N GLY A 54 -5.51 3.37 -39.57
CA GLY A 54 -6.77 4.11 -39.54
C GLY A 54 -7.12 4.70 -38.16
N ALA A 55 -6.69 4.03 -37.08
CA ALA A 55 -6.77 4.53 -35.70
C ALA A 55 -5.58 5.46 -35.32
N GLY A 56 -4.79 5.91 -36.29
CA GLY A 56 -3.68 6.84 -36.10
C GLY A 56 -2.39 6.23 -35.55
N TRP A 57 -2.29 4.90 -35.42
CA TRP A 57 -1.06 4.25 -34.95
C TRP A 57 0.03 4.30 -36.02
N ARG A 58 1.28 4.51 -35.59
CA ARG A 58 2.44 4.29 -36.45
C ARG A 58 2.84 2.81 -36.31
N VAL A 59 2.56 2.04 -37.35
CA VAL A 59 2.84 0.60 -37.44
C VAL A 59 3.92 0.35 -38.49
N TRP A 60 4.85 -0.57 -38.22
CA TRP A 60 5.80 -1.06 -39.22
C TRP A 60 6.08 -2.55 -39.03
N ARG A 61 6.22 -3.27 -40.15
CA ARG A 61 6.61 -4.69 -40.14
C ARG A 61 8.06 -4.85 -39.70
N VAL A 62 8.35 -5.91 -38.95
CA VAL A 62 9.69 -6.22 -38.43
C VAL A 62 10.20 -7.51 -39.07
N GLU A 63 11.06 -7.37 -40.07
CA GLU A 63 11.73 -8.48 -40.74
C GLU A 63 13.26 -8.44 -40.55
N PRO A 64 13.94 -9.58 -40.35
CA PRO A 64 13.47 -10.88 -39.85
C PRO A 64 14.07 -11.22 -38.47
N LEU A 65 13.33 -11.94 -37.59
CA LEU A 65 13.84 -12.92 -36.58
C LEU A 65 12.79 -13.35 -35.51
N PHE A 66 11.71 -14.04 -35.90
CA PHE A 66 10.91 -14.85 -34.96
C PHE A 66 10.44 -16.16 -35.62
N PRO A 67 10.57 -17.33 -34.97
CA PRO A 67 10.13 -18.62 -35.51
C PRO A 67 8.63 -18.89 -35.30
N GLU A 68 8.10 -19.93 -35.96
CA GLU A 68 6.70 -20.36 -35.86
C GLU A 68 6.24 -20.68 -34.42
N ALA A 69 5.03 -20.23 -34.06
CA ALA A 69 4.39 -20.52 -32.78
C ALA A 69 3.10 -21.35 -32.91
N ARG A 70 2.91 -22.33 -32.02
CA ARG A 70 1.64 -23.07 -31.81
C ARG A 70 1.23 -23.01 -30.33
N PHE A 71 0.04 -22.47 -30.03
CA PHE A 71 -0.56 -22.40 -28.68
C PHE A 71 -0.89 -23.79 -28.11
N LEU A 72 -0.04 -24.35 -27.24
CA LEU A 72 -0.13 -25.73 -26.73
C LEU A 72 0.59 -25.86 -25.34
N ARG A 73 0.83 -27.07 -24.78
CA ARG A 73 1.51 -27.32 -23.47
C ARG A 73 2.97 -26.92 -23.50
N ILE A 74 3.20 -25.65 -23.21
CA ILE A 74 4.39 -25.17 -22.50
C ILE A 74 4.63 -26.13 -21.32
N ARG A 75 5.77 -26.85 -21.20
CA ARG A 75 7.00 -26.89 -22.03
C ARG A 75 7.95 -25.72 -21.69
N VAL A 76 7.36 -24.61 -21.30
CA VAL A 76 7.91 -23.67 -20.33
C VAL A 76 8.94 -22.60 -20.76
N PRO A 77 9.20 -22.13 -22.03
CA PRO A 77 8.95 -22.48 -23.44
C PRO A 77 8.84 -23.90 -24.03
N VAL A 78 7.68 -24.31 -24.59
CA VAL A 78 7.41 -25.08 -25.85
C VAL A 78 5.90 -25.43 -25.89
N ALA A 79 5.45 -26.55 -26.48
CA ALA A 79 4.09 -26.62 -27.04
C ALA A 79 3.57 -28.05 -27.47
N VAL A 80 2.67 -28.73 -26.71
CA VAL A 80 1.92 -29.98 -27.13
C VAL A 80 0.44 -29.98 -26.65
N PRO A 81 -0.64 -30.24 -27.43
CA PRO A 81 -2.04 -29.97 -27.00
C PRO A 81 -2.54 -30.86 -25.83
N LEU A 82 -3.40 -30.49 -24.86
CA LEU A 82 -4.13 -29.28 -24.43
C LEU A 82 -5.59 -29.01 -24.85
N ARG A 83 -6.51 -29.91 -24.46
CA ARG A 83 -7.95 -29.63 -24.28
C ARG A 83 -8.50 -30.33 -23.03
N GLY A 84 -9.05 -29.57 -22.07
CA GLY A 84 -9.61 -29.98 -20.77
C GLY A 84 -8.88 -29.42 -19.53
N HIS A 85 -9.53 -28.62 -18.66
CA HIS A 85 -9.02 -28.14 -17.34
C HIS A 85 -7.65 -27.42 -17.33
N VAL A 86 -7.61 -26.08 -17.43
CA VAL A 86 -6.34 -25.30 -17.41
C VAL A 86 -5.80 -25.02 -16.00
N GLY A 87 -4.49 -25.19 -15.80
CA GLY A 87 -3.71 -24.47 -14.80
C GLY A 87 -2.48 -23.82 -15.44
N LEU A 88 -2.16 -22.58 -15.06
CA LEU A 88 -0.84 -21.97 -15.28
C LEU A 88 0.07 -22.38 -14.13
N VAL A 89 1.34 -22.68 -14.38
CA VAL A 89 2.29 -23.09 -13.33
C VAL A 89 3.65 -22.44 -13.55
N LEU A 90 4.06 -21.51 -12.68
CA LEU A 90 5.41 -20.97 -12.71
C LEU A 90 6.37 -21.83 -11.88
N TYR A 91 7.55 -22.10 -12.44
CA TYR A 91 8.69 -22.65 -11.71
C TYR A 91 9.78 -21.59 -11.59
N ARG A 92 10.41 -21.51 -10.41
CA ARG A 92 11.69 -20.81 -10.25
C ARG A 92 12.81 -21.65 -10.89
N ARG A 93 13.88 -20.98 -11.29
CA ARG A 93 15.16 -21.54 -11.69
C ARG A 93 16.27 -20.80 -10.96
N ASP A 94 17.30 -21.56 -10.64
CA ASP A 94 18.62 -21.08 -10.23
C ASP A 94 19.15 -20.10 -11.29
N ALA A 95 19.37 -18.85 -10.89
CA ALA A 95 19.76 -17.76 -11.79
C ALA A 95 21.19 -17.94 -12.33
N THR A 96 22.10 -18.50 -11.51
CA THR A 96 23.48 -18.81 -11.90
C THR A 96 23.50 -19.86 -13.01
N LYS A 97 22.76 -20.96 -12.86
CA LYS A 97 22.65 -22.02 -13.88
C LYS A 97 21.93 -21.56 -15.16
N PHE A 98 21.04 -20.56 -15.06
CA PHE A 98 20.46 -19.90 -16.23
C PHE A 98 21.49 -19.03 -16.96
N TYR A 99 22.27 -18.24 -16.23
CA TYR A 99 23.35 -17.41 -16.77
C TYR A 99 24.47 -18.24 -17.42
N GLU A 100 24.93 -19.31 -16.77
CA GLU A 100 25.86 -20.30 -17.36
C GLU A 100 25.31 -20.90 -18.66
N GLY A 101 24.00 -21.13 -18.74
CA GLY A 101 23.34 -21.62 -19.95
C GLY A 101 23.38 -20.62 -21.10
N LEU A 102 23.19 -19.33 -20.80
CA LEU A 102 23.34 -18.24 -21.77
C LEU A 102 24.80 -18.09 -22.21
N GLN A 103 25.77 -18.11 -21.29
CA GLN A 103 27.20 -18.04 -21.63
C GLN A 103 27.64 -19.21 -22.54
N ARG A 104 27.14 -20.43 -22.28
CA ARG A 104 27.43 -21.60 -23.15
C ARG A 104 26.78 -21.51 -24.53
N ALA A 105 25.64 -20.81 -24.65
CA ALA A 105 24.98 -20.57 -25.94
C ALA A 105 25.70 -19.45 -26.74
N TYR A 106 26.08 -18.36 -26.07
CA TYR A 106 26.78 -17.23 -26.65
C TYR A 106 28.30 -17.34 -26.41
N ARG A 107 28.97 -18.20 -27.20
CA ARG A 107 30.40 -18.58 -27.08
C ARG A 107 31.41 -17.42 -27.05
N TYR A 108 31.02 -16.20 -27.43
CA TYR A 108 31.89 -15.02 -27.50
C TYR A 108 31.50 -13.92 -26.49
N GLY A 109 30.74 -14.29 -25.44
CA GLY A 109 30.16 -13.37 -24.47
C GLY A 109 28.68 -13.09 -24.75
N LEU A 110 27.92 -12.71 -23.71
CA LEU A 110 26.54 -12.26 -23.90
C LEU A 110 26.53 -10.92 -24.64
N PRO A 111 25.60 -10.69 -25.59
CA PRO A 111 25.33 -9.35 -26.10
C PRO A 111 24.89 -8.43 -24.95
N SER A 112 25.40 -7.20 -24.90
CA SER A 112 25.13 -6.25 -23.81
C SER A 112 23.64 -5.94 -23.60
N ALA A 113 22.82 -6.07 -24.64
CA ALA A 113 21.36 -6.00 -24.54
C ALA A 113 20.74 -7.02 -23.55
N PHE A 114 21.44 -8.11 -23.21
CA PHE A 114 20.99 -9.08 -22.19
C PHE A 114 21.51 -8.78 -20.78
N GLU A 115 22.50 -7.90 -20.61
CA GLU A 115 23.12 -7.62 -19.30
C GLU A 115 22.14 -7.06 -18.25
N PRO A 116 21.19 -6.15 -18.56
CA PRO A 116 20.21 -5.67 -17.57
C PRO A 116 19.30 -6.80 -17.06
N TYR A 117 18.87 -7.68 -17.97
CA TYR A 117 17.97 -8.80 -17.65
C TYR A 117 18.69 -9.88 -16.84
N VAL A 118 19.95 -10.16 -17.16
CA VAL A 118 20.81 -11.10 -16.40
C VAL A 118 21.19 -10.51 -15.04
N SER A 119 21.55 -9.23 -14.98
CA SER A 119 21.87 -8.54 -13.72
C SER A 119 20.67 -8.55 -12.78
N SER A 120 19.46 -8.27 -13.29
CA SER A 120 18.20 -8.38 -12.54
C SER A 120 17.95 -9.82 -12.07
N ALA A 121 18.05 -10.81 -12.95
CA ALA A 121 17.87 -12.23 -12.62
C ALA A 121 18.82 -12.73 -11.52
N LEU A 122 20.08 -12.29 -11.53
CA LEU A 122 21.09 -12.62 -10.53
C LEU A 122 20.88 -11.84 -9.22
N LEU A 123 20.63 -10.53 -9.29
CA LEU A 123 20.39 -9.65 -8.14
C LEU A 123 19.19 -10.10 -7.29
N TYR A 124 18.09 -10.50 -7.94
CA TYR A 124 16.90 -11.03 -7.26
C TYR A 124 16.94 -12.56 -7.11
N GLY A 125 18.03 -13.22 -7.51
CA GLY A 125 18.27 -14.65 -7.38
C GLY A 125 17.14 -15.56 -7.92
N SER A 126 16.37 -15.08 -8.90
CA SER A 126 15.12 -15.72 -9.30
C SER A 126 14.82 -15.52 -10.79
N VAL A 127 14.87 -16.64 -11.53
CA VAL A 127 14.42 -16.73 -12.92
C VAL A 127 13.13 -17.53 -12.95
N TYR A 128 12.07 -17.00 -13.57
CA TYR A 128 10.80 -17.72 -13.70
C TYR A 128 10.55 -18.23 -15.12
N ARG A 129 9.89 -19.40 -15.21
CA ARG A 129 9.44 -20.08 -16.43
C ARG A 129 7.98 -20.52 -16.22
N GLY A 130 7.05 -20.33 -17.18
CA GLY A 130 5.61 -20.67 -17.03
C GLY A 130 5.04 -21.83 -17.87
N TYR A 131 4.53 -22.89 -17.23
CA TYR A 131 3.89 -24.10 -17.79
C TYR A 131 2.35 -23.88 -17.82
N ALA A 132 1.73 -23.57 -18.96
CA ALA A 132 0.27 -23.73 -19.07
C ALA A 132 -0.07 -25.20 -19.36
N VAL A 133 -1.04 -25.75 -18.64
CA VAL A 133 -1.33 -27.18 -18.56
C VAL A 133 -2.83 -27.45 -18.62
N LEU A 134 -3.26 -28.22 -19.62
CA LEU A 134 -4.57 -28.89 -19.69
C LEU A 134 -4.38 -30.44 -19.64
N PHE A 135 -5.43 -31.17 -19.27
CA PHE A 135 -5.49 -32.63 -19.08
C PHE A 135 -6.52 -33.30 -20.01
N GLY A 136 -6.31 -34.58 -20.35
CA GLY A 136 -7.15 -35.33 -21.30
C GLY A 136 -8.54 -35.75 -20.77
N LYS A 137 -9.35 -36.36 -21.65
CA LYS A 137 -10.69 -36.89 -21.31
C LYS A 137 -10.59 -38.02 -20.26
N GLY A 138 -11.48 -37.98 -19.27
CA GLY A 138 -11.67 -39.03 -18.26
C GLY A 138 -11.60 -38.53 -16.81
N SER A 139 -10.79 -37.51 -16.52
CA SER A 139 -10.44 -37.10 -15.15
C SER A 139 -11.45 -36.21 -14.41
N ARG A 140 -12.76 -36.36 -14.68
CA ARG A 140 -13.81 -35.40 -14.25
C ARG A 140 -13.84 -35.22 -12.72
N GLY A 141 -13.84 -36.32 -11.97
CA GLY A 141 -13.81 -36.31 -10.50
C GLY A 141 -12.46 -35.91 -9.86
N LEU A 142 -11.39 -35.72 -10.65
CA LEU A 142 -10.12 -35.18 -10.16
C LEU A 142 -10.12 -33.65 -10.24
N ALA A 143 -10.60 -33.10 -11.37
CA ALA A 143 -10.78 -31.66 -11.54
C ALA A 143 -11.78 -31.09 -10.52
N GLU A 144 -12.87 -31.82 -10.25
CA GLU A 144 -13.89 -31.41 -9.30
C GLU A 144 -13.41 -31.48 -7.82
N LYS A 145 -12.44 -32.35 -7.51
CA LYS A 145 -11.73 -32.30 -6.22
C LYS A 145 -10.80 -31.08 -6.14
N PHE A 146 -10.10 -30.75 -7.24
CA PHE A 146 -9.23 -29.58 -7.32
C PHE A 146 -9.99 -28.27 -7.09
N SER A 147 -11.18 -28.11 -7.69
CA SER A 147 -12.04 -26.92 -7.48
C SER A 147 -12.76 -26.89 -6.12
N ARG A 148 -12.69 -27.97 -5.32
CA ARG A 148 -13.25 -28.07 -3.96
C ARG A 148 -12.20 -27.88 -2.85
N LEU A 149 -10.93 -27.68 -3.20
CA LEU A 149 -9.87 -27.32 -2.24
C LEU A 149 -10.06 -25.90 -1.71
N LYS A 150 -10.82 -25.75 -0.62
CA LYS A 150 -10.76 -24.54 0.22
C LYS A 150 -9.36 -24.47 0.86
N VAL A 151 -8.60 -23.42 0.55
CA VAL A 151 -7.35 -23.09 1.27
C VAL A 151 -7.51 -21.72 1.94
N PRO A 152 -7.91 -21.68 3.22
CA PRO A 152 -7.92 -20.46 4.04
C PRO A 152 -6.60 -20.27 4.80
N LEU A 153 -6.44 -19.09 5.40
CA LEU A 153 -5.55 -18.76 6.54
C LEU A 153 -4.02 -18.94 6.42
N LEU A 154 -3.47 -19.72 5.48
CA LEU A 154 -2.04 -20.05 5.40
C LEU A 154 -1.51 -19.97 3.96
N ALA A 155 -0.63 -19.05 3.56
CA ALA A 155 0.04 -17.94 4.25
C ALA A 155 1.03 -18.28 5.39
N ARG A 156 1.82 -17.27 5.78
CA ARG A 156 2.76 -17.21 6.92
C ARG A 156 4.00 -18.11 6.91
N LEU A 157 4.03 -19.21 6.16
CA LEU A 157 5.19 -20.12 6.06
C LEU A 157 5.45 -20.57 4.61
N SER A 158 6.68 -20.78 4.13
CA SER A 158 7.97 -20.32 4.69
C SER A 158 9.05 -20.20 3.59
N TRP A 159 9.81 -21.28 3.32
CA TRP A 159 10.96 -21.32 2.41
C TRP A 159 10.88 -22.59 1.53
N LEU A 160 11.14 -22.49 0.21
CA LEU A 160 11.21 -23.53 -0.85
C LEU A 160 10.18 -23.45 -2.01
N ASP A 161 10.48 -24.22 -3.06
CA ASP A 161 10.03 -24.25 -4.47
C ASP A 161 8.71 -25.06 -4.72
N PRO A 162 8.15 -25.22 -5.96
CA PRO A 162 7.92 -24.25 -7.05
C PRO A 162 6.58 -24.52 -7.80
N LEU A 163 5.43 -23.92 -7.43
CA LEU A 163 4.17 -24.24 -8.14
C LEU A 163 3.06 -23.16 -8.01
N TYR A 164 3.22 -22.01 -8.68
CA TYR A 164 2.25 -20.90 -8.60
C TYR A 164 1.44 -20.66 -9.88
N VAL A 165 0.14 -20.43 -9.71
CA VAL A 165 -0.84 -20.09 -10.76
C VAL A 165 -1.10 -18.59 -10.72
N PHE A 166 -1.07 -17.91 -11.88
CA PHE A 166 -1.47 -16.51 -12.01
C PHE A 166 -2.70 -16.40 -12.92
N THR A 167 -3.60 -15.48 -12.61
CA THR A 167 -4.79 -15.16 -13.41
C THR A 167 -4.50 -14.01 -14.38
N PRO A 168 -5.35 -13.78 -15.40
CA PRO A 168 -5.22 -12.61 -16.27
C PRO A 168 -5.30 -11.27 -15.51
N LEU A 169 -6.04 -11.22 -14.40
CA LEU A 169 -6.14 -10.02 -13.57
C LEU A 169 -4.83 -9.72 -12.82
N ASP A 170 -4.11 -10.75 -12.36
CA ASP A 170 -2.80 -10.57 -11.72
C ASP A 170 -1.76 -10.03 -12.73
N VAL A 171 -1.83 -10.49 -13.98
CA VAL A 171 -0.99 -9.99 -15.08
C VAL A 171 -1.37 -8.56 -15.46
N ASP A 172 -2.67 -8.25 -15.53
CA ASP A 172 -3.21 -6.91 -15.80
C ASP A 172 -2.82 -5.92 -14.69
N ILE A 173 -2.89 -6.30 -13.42
CA ILE A 173 -2.38 -5.49 -12.29
C ILE A 173 -0.86 -5.26 -12.41
N ALA A 174 -0.08 -6.31 -12.68
CA ALA A 174 1.37 -6.21 -12.84
C ALA A 174 1.80 -5.38 -14.06
N THR A 175 1.03 -5.39 -15.15
CA THR A 175 1.32 -4.61 -16.36
C THR A 175 0.77 -3.18 -16.30
N ARG A 176 -0.35 -2.94 -15.62
CA ARG A 176 -0.81 -1.57 -15.31
C ARG A 176 0.25 -0.79 -14.55
N GLY A 177 0.88 -1.39 -13.52
CA GLY A 177 1.98 -0.76 -12.78
C GLY A 177 3.23 -0.45 -13.63
N LEU A 178 3.43 -1.14 -14.76
CA LEU A 178 4.49 -0.84 -15.73
C LEU A 178 4.07 0.22 -16.77
N VAL A 179 2.77 0.38 -17.02
CA VAL A 179 2.22 1.26 -18.08
C VAL A 179 1.74 2.61 -17.53
N SER A 180 1.32 2.70 -16.26
CA SER A 180 0.87 3.95 -15.62
C SER A 180 2.01 4.87 -15.17
N GLY A 181 3.21 4.70 -15.73
CA GLY A 181 4.44 5.41 -15.35
C GLY A 181 5.25 4.66 -14.29
N GLY A 182 6.20 3.81 -14.73
CA GLY A 182 6.91 2.91 -13.82
C GLY A 182 8.25 2.33 -14.28
N TYR A 183 8.91 2.89 -15.30
CA TYR A 183 10.35 2.63 -15.55
C TYR A 183 11.05 3.72 -16.38
N THR A 184 11.25 4.90 -15.78
CA THR A 184 12.41 5.74 -16.14
C THR A 184 13.69 4.94 -15.87
N GLY A 185 14.65 4.96 -16.79
CA GLY A 185 15.87 4.13 -16.74
C GLY A 185 16.90 4.49 -15.66
N GLU A 186 16.49 5.19 -14.61
CA GLU A 186 17.32 5.64 -13.48
C GLU A 186 16.72 5.09 -12.18
N ALA A 187 17.57 4.74 -11.21
CA ALA A 187 17.14 4.04 -10.00
C ALA A 187 16.29 4.94 -9.09
N GLY A 188 14.97 4.71 -9.08
CA GLY A 188 13.99 5.51 -8.35
C GLY A 188 14.28 5.65 -6.84
N GLY A 189 14.46 6.89 -6.40
CA GLY A 189 14.07 7.34 -5.06
C GLY A 189 14.80 6.74 -3.85
N ALA A 190 16.01 6.18 -4.00
CA ALA A 190 16.80 5.67 -2.88
C ALA A 190 17.35 6.81 -2.00
N VAL A 191 16.55 7.29 -1.04
CA VAL A 191 16.90 8.39 -0.12
C VAL A 191 17.62 7.84 1.11
N GLU A 192 18.76 8.44 1.46
CA GLU A 192 19.51 8.13 2.67
C GLU A 192 19.56 9.34 3.59
N ILE A 193 18.79 9.28 4.69
CA ILE A 193 18.69 10.36 5.68
C ILE A 193 19.63 10.03 6.84
N PRO A 194 20.67 10.85 7.13
CA PRO A 194 21.54 10.59 8.28
C PRO A 194 20.77 10.81 9.58
N VAL A 195 20.86 9.87 10.51
CA VAL A 195 20.07 9.87 11.76
C VAL A 195 20.97 10.11 12.98
N PHE A 196 22.12 9.44 13.04
CA PHE A 196 23.20 9.72 13.98
C PHE A 196 24.55 9.30 13.38
N HIS A 197 25.67 9.54 14.08
CA HIS A 197 27.00 9.21 13.56
C HIS A 197 27.15 7.69 13.28
N GLY A 198 27.30 7.34 12.00
CA GLY A 198 27.40 5.93 11.55
C GLY A 198 26.06 5.25 11.26
N TYR A 199 24.92 5.95 11.36
CA TYR A 199 23.61 5.40 11.02
C TYR A 199 22.74 6.37 10.21
N SER A 200 22.19 5.86 9.10
CA SER A 200 21.25 6.55 8.23
C SER A 200 20.03 5.69 7.97
N LEU A 201 18.85 6.31 7.96
CA LEU A 201 17.60 5.71 7.50
C LEU A 201 17.65 5.64 5.97
N ARG A 202 17.55 4.43 5.42
CA ARG A 202 17.58 4.18 3.96
C ARG A 202 16.19 3.82 3.47
N LEU A 203 15.57 4.74 2.76
CA LEU A 203 14.22 4.62 2.21
C LEU A 203 14.33 4.22 0.74
N ARG A 204 13.54 3.24 0.31
CA ARG A 204 13.47 2.79 -1.10
C ARG A 204 12.07 2.33 -1.44
N GLU A 205 11.69 2.43 -2.70
CA GLU A 205 10.48 1.80 -3.19
C GLU A 205 10.56 0.26 -3.01
N GLY A 206 9.45 -0.38 -2.63
CA GLY A 206 9.37 -1.81 -2.32
C GLY A 206 10.04 -2.29 -1.00
N SER A 207 10.85 -1.48 -0.32
CA SER A 207 11.35 -1.84 1.03
C SER A 207 10.33 -1.57 2.13
N ASP A 208 10.55 -2.19 3.29
CA ASP A 208 9.86 -1.81 4.52
C ASP A 208 10.47 -0.49 5.00
N ASN A 209 9.77 0.62 4.73
CA ASN A 209 10.15 1.94 5.17
C ASN A 209 9.39 2.38 6.42
N SER A 210 8.72 1.44 7.11
CA SER A 210 7.91 1.73 8.28
C SER A 210 8.79 2.15 9.46
N LEU A 211 8.34 3.17 10.18
CA LEU A 211 9.09 3.82 11.27
C LEU A 211 8.14 4.07 12.44
N THR A 212 8.59 3.81 13.65
CA THR A 212 7.81 4.15 14.85
C THR A 212 8.65 4.99 15.81
N ILE A 213 8.11 6.11 16.29
CA ILE A 213 8.78 7.09 17.16
C ILE A 213 7.93 7.28 18.43
N ILE A 214 8.45 6.85 19.57
CA ILE A 214 7.75 6.89 20.87
C ILE A 214 8.55 7.69 21.88
N GLY A 215 7.85 8.39 22.78
CA GLY A 215 8.46 9.04 23.95
C GLY A 215 7.59 10.14 24.53
N ALA A 216 7.97 10.65 25.70
CA ALA A 216 7.25 11.70 26.42
C ALA A 216 7.13 13.03 25.62
N PRO A 217 6.21 13.93 26.01
CA PRO A 217 6.14 15.28 25.45
C PRO A 217 7.48 16.02 25.61
N GLY A 218 7.77 16.96 24.72
CA GLY A 218 8.96 17.82 24.82
C GLY A 218 10.32 17.14 24.58
N THR A 219 10.37 15.82 24.34
CA THR A 219 11.63 15.07 24.15
C THR A 219 12.33 15.29 22.81
N GLY A 220 11.65 15.93 21.85
CA GLY A 220 12.17 16.22 20.51
C GLY A 220 11.59 15.36 19.39
N LYS A 221 10.53 14.57 19.65
CA LYS A 221 9.84 13.73 18.64
C LYS A 221 9.50 14.50 17.36
N SER A 222 8.69 15.55 17.47
CA SER A 222 8.18 16.36 16.36
C SER A 222 9.33 17.04 15.60
N SER A 223 10.22 17.72 16.31
CA SER A 223 11.46 18.31 15.74
C SER A 223 12.33 17.33 14.94
N PHE A 224 12.41 16.06 15.38
CA PHE A 224 13.16 15.04 14.64
C PHE A 224 12.35 14.46 13.46
N LEU A 225 11.04 14.27 13.63
CA LEU A 225 10.13 13.90 12.54
C LEU A 225 10.19 14.94 11.41
N ASP A 226 10.06 16.24 11.73
CA ASP A 226 10.14 17.32 10.75
C ASP A 226 11.47 17.32 9.98
N TYR A 227 12.58 17.09 10.69
CA TYR A 227 13.88 16.92 10.07
C TYR A 227 13.89 15.76 9.07
N LEU A 228 13.36 14.57 9.42
CA LEU A 228 13.25 13.44 8.48
C LEU A 228 12.37 13.80 7.27
N LEU A 229 11.20 14.39 7.54
CA LEU A 229 10.21 14.78 6.51
C LEU A 229 10.76 15.85 5.55
N SER A 230 11.65 16.72 6.02
CA SER A 230 12.34 17.71 5.18
C SER A 230 13.21 17.10 4.09
N LYS A 231 13.64 15.83 4.23
CA LYS A 231 14.52 15.13 3.27
C LYS A 231 13.77 14.24 2.26
N LEU A 232 12.44 14.25 2.30
CA LEU A 232 11.57 13.41 1.46
C LEU A 232 11.15 14.08 0.14
N GLU A 233 11.97 14.97 -0.43
CA GLU A 233 11.59 15.86 -1.55
C GLU A 233 10.94 15.16 -2.75
N SER A 234 11.40 13.96 -3.10
CA SER A 234 10.90 13.14 -4.21
C SER A 234 9.73 12.21 -3.85
N TRP A 235 9.32 12.14 -2.58
CA TRP A 235 8.30 11.21 -2.11
C TRP A 235 6.91 11.85 -2.01
N ASN A 236 5.88 11.05 -2.27
CA ASN A 236 4.52 11.35 -1.87
C ASN A 236 4.38 11.11 -0.36
N VAL A 237 3.93 12.12 0.40
CA VAL A 237 3.89 12.10 1.86
C VAL A 237 2.60 12.75 2.35
N LEU A 238 1.87 12.04 3.20
CA LEU A 238 0.67 12.52 3.89
C LEU A 238 0.94 12.51 5.40
N VAL A 239 1.01 13.68 6.03
CA VAL A 239 1.01 13.83 7.48
C VAL A 239 -0.41 14.10 7.95
N LEU A 240 -0.92 13.31 8.89
CA LEU A 240 -2.13 13.61 9.64
C LEU A 240 -1.69 14.25 10.96
N ASP A 241 -1.70 15.58 11.00
CA ASP A 241 -1.18 16.40 12.10
C ASP A 241 -2.29 16.65 13.12
N VAL A 242 -2.20 15.97 14.27
CA VAL A 242 -3.22 16.00 15.33
C VAL A 242 -3.08 17.24 16.21
N THR A 243 -1.85 17.74 16.33
CA THR A 243 -1.43 18.79 17.26
C THR A 243 -1.31 20.17 16.60
N GLY A 244 -1.07 20.21 15.28
CA GLY A 244 -0.78 21.43 14.52
C GLY A 244 0.70 21.84 14.57
N GLU A 245 1.59 20.98 15.09
CA GLU A 245 3.03 21.28 15.24
C GLU A 245 3.78 21.29 13.90
N HIS A 246 3.32 20.54 12.89
CA HIS A 246 4.08 20.27 11.66
C HIS A 246 3.97 21.36 10.58
N LYS A 247 3.31 22.49 10.88
CA LYS A 247 3.13 23.61 9.94
C LYS A 247 4.43 24.23 9.43
N LEU A 248 5.56 24.04 10.13
CA LEU A 248 6.86 24.52 9.65
C LEU A 248 7.31 23.85 8.33
N LEU A 249 6.76 22.68 8.00
CA LEU A 249 7.10 21.93 6.78
C LEU A 249 6.71 22.64 5.47
N GLU A 250 5.85 23.67 5.51
CA GLU A 250 5.61 24.55 4.36
C GLU A 250 6.92 25.12 3.79
N ARG A 251 7.87 25.48 4.67
CA ARG A 251 9.19 26.01 4.31
C ARG A 251 10.06 25.00 3.57
N HIS A 252 9.73 23.72 3.69
CA HIS A 252 10.39 22.61 2.99
C HIS A 252 9.57 22.13 1.77
N GLY A 253 8.50 22.84 1.40
CA GLY A 253 7.68 22.56 0.23
C GLY A 253 6.60 21.49 0.44
N TYR A 254 6.11 21.34 1.67
CA TYR A 254 4.83 20.70 1.94
C TYR A 254 3.68 21.70 1.71
N ARG A 255 2.49 21.20 1.41
CA ARG A 255 1.23 21.98 1.51
C ARG A 255 0.59 21.68 2.86
N VAL A 256 0.20 22.68 3.64
CA VAL A 256 -0.74 22.49 4.75
C VAL A 256 -2.16 22.63 4.21
N LEU A 257 -3.06 21.73 4.61
CA LEU A 257 -4.49 21.73 4.30
C LEU A 257 -5.28 21.61 5.61
N GLU A 258 -6.29 22.45 5.82
CA GLU A 258 -7.14 22.38 7.03
C GLU A 258 -8.32 21.41 6.82
N ALA A 259 -8.48 20.46 7.74
CA ALA A 259 -9.55 19.46 7.64
C ALA A 259 -10.94 20.06 7.91
N GLY A 260 -11.83 20.00 6.91
CA GLY A 260 -13.12 20.67 6.93
C GLY A 260 -13.14 22.05 6.26
N VAL A 261 -12.00 22.50 5.71
CA VAL A 261 -11.92 23.69 4.84
C VAL A 261 -11.34 23.29 3.48
N ASP A 262 -10.16 22.68 3.45
CA ASP A 262 -9.47 22.27 2.23
C ASP A 262 -9.67 20.78 1.89
N LEU A 263 -9.84 19.93 2.91
CA LEU A 263 -9.98 18.47 2.75
C LEU A 263 -11.15 17.91 3.57
N PHE A 264 -11.95 17.06 2.92
CA PHE A 264 -13.15 16.45 3.48
C PHE A 264 -13.15 14.95 3.22
N ILE A 265 -13.42 14.13 4.23
CA ILE A 265 -13.41 12.66 4.13
C ILE A 265 -14.64 12.09 4.84
N ASN A 266 -15.74 11.97 4.10
CA ASN A 266 -16.94 11.27 4.55
C ASN A 266 -16.72 9.74 4.56
N PRO A 267 -16.80 9.05 5.71
CA PRO A 267 -16.58 7.60 5.79
C PRO A 267 -17.63 6.76 5.01
N LEU A 268 -18.87 7.24 4.87
CA LEU A 268 -19.93 6.54 4.13
C LEU A 268 -19.65 6.48 2.62
N ALA A 269 -18.81 7.38 2.09
CA ALA A 269 -18.36 7.35 0.71
C ALA A 269 -17.56 6.07 0.36
N MET A 270 -16.98 5.41 1.36
CA MET A 270 -16.25 4.15 1.21
C MET A 270 -17.13 2.90 1.41
N GLY A 271 -18.42 3.09 1.70
CA GLY A 271 -19.39 2.02 1.96
C GLY A 271 -19.72 1.85 3.45
N VAL A 272 -20.92 1.29 3.69
CA VAL A 272 -21.54 1.22 5.03
C VAL A 272 -20.69 0.44 6.03
N ASP A 273 -20.07 -0.67 5.63
CA ASP A 273 -19.29 -1.51 6.55
C ASP A 273 -18.02 -0.81 7.05
N VAL A 274 -17.41 0.03 6.20
CA VAL A 274 -16.25 0.88 6.55
C VAL A 274 -16.69 1.97 7.52
N ALA A 275 -17.78 2.69 7.20
CA ALA A 275 -18.32 3.72 8.08
C ALA A 275 -18.73 3.17 9.43
N TYR A 276 -19.39 2.01 9.46
CA TYR A 276 -19.77 1.31 10.68
C TYR A 276 -18.54 0.93 11.51
N SER A 277 -17.50 0.36 10.89
CA SER A 277 -16.25 0.02 11.59
C SER A 277 -15.58 1.25 12.22
N VAL A 278 -15.45 2.34 11.47
CA VAL A 278 -14.82 3.59 11.94
C VAL A 278 -15.65 4.24 13.06
N ILE A 279 -16.95 4.47 12.83
CA ILE A 279 -17.81 5.19 13.77
C ILE A 279 -17.99 4.37 15.05
N LEU A 280 -18.24 3.06 14.95
CA LEU A 280 -18.37 2.20 16.13
C LEU A 280 -17.07 2.13 16.92
N GLY A 281 -15.91 1.99 16.24
CA GLY A 281 -14.61 1.96 16.90
C GLY A 281 -14.31 3.23 17.70
N VAL A 282 -14.64 4.41 17.16
CA VAL A 282 -14.47 5.68 17.89
C VAL A 282 -15.49 5.82 19.03
N ILE A 283 -16.73 5.33 18.88
CA ILE A 283 -17.70 5.26 19.98
C ILE A 283 -17.16 4.37 21.12
N GLU A 284 -16.68 3.16 20.83
CA GLU A 284 -16.20 2.26 21.88
C GLU A 284 -14.93 2.80 22.57
N ALA A 285 -14.03 3.46 21.82
CA ALA A 285 -12.82 4.07 22.36
C ALA A 285 -13.11 5.29 23.25
N ALA A 286 -13.90 6.25 22.78
CA ALA A 286 -14.16 7.50 23.52
C ALA A 286 -15.04 7.29 24.76
N TRP A 287 -16.02 6.38 24.71
CA TRP A 287 -16.85 6.03 25.87
C TRP A 287 -16.27 4.90 26.75
N LYS A 288 -15.18 4.24 26.32
CA LYS A 288 -14.51 3.14 27.03
C LYS A 288 -15.45 1.97 27.37
N GLU A 289 -16.45 1.77 26.52
CA GLU A 289 -17.58 0.86 26.71
C GLU A 289 -17.87 0.17 25.37
N LYS A 290 -18.03 -1.16 25.37
CA LYS A 290 -18.48 -1.86 24.15
C LYS A 290 -19.95 -1.59 23.89
N ALA A 291 -20.32 -1.34 22.64
CA ALA A 291 -21.70 -1.15 22.27
C ALA A 291 -22.51 -2.44 22.49
N SER A 292 -23.71 -2.30 23.06
CA SER A 292 -24.64 -3.42 23.13
C SER A 292 -25.10 -3.84 21.72
N PRO A 293 -25.46 -5.11 21.48
CA PRO A 293 -25.83 -5.59 20.15
C PRO A 293 -26.96 -4.78 19.49
N ILE A 294 -27.91 -4.27 20.28
CA ILE A 294 -28.98 -3.40 19.77
C ILE A 294 -28.46 -2.02 19.37
N VAL A 295 -27.58 -1.38 20.16
CA VAL A 295 -26.93 -0.10 19.81
C VAL A 295 -26.12 -0.25 18.51
N ALA A 296 -25.36 -1.33 18.38
CA ALA A 296 -24.59 -1.65 17.18
C ALA A 296 -25.51 -1.87 15.96
N TYR A 297 -26.58 -2.66 16.10
CA TYR A 297 -27.55 -2.91 15.03
C TYR A 297 -28.33 -1.67 14.60
N THR A 298 -28.74 -0.81 15.55
CA THR A 298 -29.40 0.47 15.25
C THR A 298 -28.45 1.40 14.48
N LEU A 299 -27.18 1.48 14.86
CA LEU A 299 -26.16 2.27 14.14
C LEU A 299 -26.01 1.77 12.70
N TYR A 300 -25.82 0.46 12.51
CA TYR A 300 -25.68 -0.13 11.18
C TYR A 300 -26.92 0.13 10.30
N THR A 301 -28.12 -0.03 10.87
CA THR A 301 -29.40 0.19 10.17
C THR A 301 -29.63 1.67 9.81
N ALA A 302 -29.09 2.61 10.59
CA ALA A 302 -29.11 4.04 10.26
C ALA A 302 -28.11 4.35 9.13
N LEU A 303 -26.86 3.87 9.25
CA LEU A 303 -25.82 4.05 8.24
C LEU A 303 -26.21 3.47 6.87
N GLN A 304 -26.90 2.32 6.82
CA GLN A 304 -27.44 1.74 5.58
C GLN A 304 -28.40 2.66 4.80
N LYS A 305 -28.96 3.69 5.43
CA LYS A 305 -29.96 4.60 4.84
C LYS A 305 -29.42 6.01 4.60
N SER A 306 -28.11 6.21 4.81
CA SER A 306 -27.48 7.52 4.99
C SER A 306 -26.40 7.79 3.95
N GLY A 307 -26.33 9.01 3.43
CA GLY A 307 -25.20 9.48 2.63
C GLY A 307 -24.06 10.04 3.49
N SER A 308 -24.39 10.58 4.66
CA SER A 308 -23.49 11.25 5.58
C SER A 308 -23.78 10.90 7.05
N LEU A 309 -22.86 11.25 7.95
CA LEU A 309 -23.04 11.07 9.39
C LEU A 309 -24.20 11.89 9.96
N LEU A 310 -24.51 13.03 9.33
CA LEU A 310 -25.66 13.87 9.69
C LEU A 310 -27.00 13.18 9.35
N ASP A 311 -27.10 12.54 8.18
CA ASP A 311 -28.29 11.76 7.82
C ASP A 311 -28.51 10.61 8.81
N ALA A 312 -27.43 9.92 9.19
CA ALA A 312 -27.47 8.82 10.15
C ALA A 312 -27.97 9.29 11.52
N TYR A 313 -27.48 10.44 12.00
CA TYR A 313 -27.99 11.09 13.21
C TYR A 313 -29.50 11.38 13.11
N SER A 314 -29.95 12.01 12.02
CA SER A 314 -31.38 12.32 11.81
C SER A 314 -32.25 11.07 11.63
N HIS A 315 -31.70 9.95 11.15
CA HIS A 315 -32.40 8.66 11.13
C HIS A 315 -32.56 8.06 12.53
N VAL A 316 -31.55 8.18 13.40
CA VAL A 316 -31.65 7.75 14.80
C VAL A 316 -32.60 8.66 15.60
N GLU A 317 -32.60 9.97 15.36
CA GLU A 317 -33.52 10.94 15.97
C GLU A 317 -34.99 10.68 15.60
N LYS A 318 -35.25 10.30 14.34
CA LYS A 318 -36.56 9.80 13.90
C LYS A 318 -36.94 8.48 14.58
N LEU A 319 -35.99 7.57 14.82
CA LEU A 319 -36.27 6.31 15.53
C LEU A 319 -36.61 6.54 17.00
N LEU A 320 -35.86 7.40 17.71
CA LEU A 320 -36.11 7.77 19.11
C LEU A 320 -37.53 8.35 19.30
N SER A 321 -37.99 9.15 18.34
CA SER A 321 -39.28 9.85 18.42
C SER A 321 -40.48 9.05 17.90
N SER A 322 -40.27 7.99 17.12
CA SER A 322 -41.36 7.22 16.48
C SER A 322 -41.46 5.74 16.85
N SER A 323 -40.40 5.11 17.39
CA SER A 323 -40.51 3.71 17.84
C SER A 323 -41.41 3.58 19.08
N ARG A 324 -42.20 2.51 19.09
CA ARG A 324 -43.01 2.09 20.24
C ARG A 324 -42.24 1.18 21.20
N GLN A 325 -41.20 0.50 20.72
CA GLN A 325 -40.37 -0.39 21.53
C GLN A 325 -39.47 0.44 22.46
N GLU A 326 -39.16 -0.06 23.64
CA GLU A 326 -38.45 0.71 24.68
C GLU A 326 -36.92 0.57 24.55
N ASP A 327 -36.46 -0.62 24.19
CA ASP A 327 -35.09 -0.95 23.87
C ASP A 327 -34.58 -0.23 22.60
N GLU A 328 -35.38 -0.19 21.52
CA GLU A 328 -35.06 0.62 20.33
C GLU A 328 -34.90 2.12 20.68
N ARG A 329 -35.80 2.66 21.51
CA ARG A 329 -35.71 4.06 21.98
C ARG A 329 -34.50 4.29 22.88
N ALA A 330 -34.18 3.36 23.78
CA ALA A 330 -32.99 3.43 24.63
C ALA A 330 -31.70 3.38 23.78
N ALA A 331 -31.64 2.49 22.79
CA ALA A 331 -30.52 2.39 21.85
C ALA A 331 -30.35 3.66 21.03
N ALA A 332 -31.44 4.20 20.48
CA ALA A 332 -31.43 5.45 19.72
C ALA A 332 -31.01 6.66 20.58
N GLY A 333 -31.54 6.79 21.80
CA GLY A 333 -31.17 7.84 22.74
C GLY A 333 -29.70 7.76 23.19
N ALA A 334 -29.14 6.56 23.32
CA ALA A 334 -27.72 6.35 23.58
C ALA A 334 -26.85 6.73 22.37
N LEU A 335 -27.26 6.37 21.16
CA LEU A 335 -26.56 6.73 19.92
C LEU A 335 -26.56 8.25 19.67
N ILE A 336 -27.67 8.95 19.87
CA ILE A 336 -27.73 10.42 19.68
C ILE A 336 -26.69 11.15 20.54
N ARG A 337 -26.50 10.73 21.80
CA ARG A 337 -25.48 11.28 22.70
C ARG A 337 -24.04 11.02 22.23
N ARG A 338 -23.83 9.90 21.53
CA ARG A 338 -22.52 9.43 21.05
C ARG A 338 -22.16 9.98 19.66
N LEU A 339 -23.14 10.11 18.78
CA LEU A 339 -22.97 10.63 17.41
C LEU A 339 -22.89 12.16 17.36
N ARG A 340 -23.57 12.89 18.26
CA ARG A 340 -23.61 14.37 18.20
C ARG A 340 -22.24 15.06 18.25
N PRO A 341 -21.25 14.64 19.09
CA PRO A 341 -19.90 15.22 19.07
C PRO A 341 -19.13 14.97 17.77
N MET A 342 -19.53 13.96 17.00
CA MET A 342 -18.85 13.49 15.79
C MET A 342 -19.29 14.23 14.52
N ILE A 343 -20.37 15.01 14.57
CA ILE A 343 -20.90 15.72 13.39
C ILE A 343 -20.04 16.96 13.14
N HIS A 344 -19.15 16.88 12.14
CA HIS A 344 -18.28 17.98 11.72
C HIS A 344 -18.22 18.08 10.18
N PRO A 345 -18.17 19.28 9.57
CA PRO A 345 -18.11 19.45 8.11
C PRO A 345 -17.04 18.59 7.41
N ALA A 346 -15.86 18.43 8.04
CA ALA A 346 -14.75 17.58 7.60
C ALA A 346 -15.15 16.11 7.29
N LEU A 347 -16.27 15.63 7.83
CA LEU A 347 -16.77 14.25 7.71
C LEU A 347 -18.05 14.15 6.86
N LEU A 348 -18.48 15.24 6.22
CA LEU A 348 -19.69 15.28 5.38
C LEU A 348 -19.37 15.35 3.88
N GLY A 349 -18.29 16.04 3.51
CA GLY A 349 -17.87 16.20 2.11
C GLY A 349 -17.08 15.01 1.53
N HIS A 350 -16.83 15.06 0.22
CA HIS A 350 -16.01 14.09 -0.50
C HIS A 350 -14.70 14.73 -0.97
N GLY A 351 -13.60 14.00 -0.84
CA GLY A 351 -12.29 14.39 -1.33
C GLY A 351 -11.40 13.16 -1.55
N ASP A 352 -10.60 13.20 -2.60
CA ASP A 352 -9.52 12.23 -2.82
C ASP A 352 -8.34 12.50 -1.88
N LEU A 353 -7.47 11.50 -1.68
CA LEU A 353 -6.24 11.73 -0.93
C LEU A 353 -5.31 12.68 -1.68
N PRO A 354 -4.70 13.66 -0.97
CA PRO A 354 -3.74 14.55 -1.58
C PRO A 354 -2.50 13.78 -2.05
N ARG A 355 -1.90 14.31 -3.11
CA ARG A 355 -0.63 13.86 -3.70
C ARG A 355 0.47 14.91 -3.50
N GLY A 356 1.71 14.47 -3.61
CA GLY A 356 2.90 15.25 -3.27
C GLY A 356 3.13 15.26 -1.75
N ARG A 357 3.79 16.28 -1.25
CA ARG A 357 4.10 16.43 0.19
C ARG A 357 3.03 17.30 0.83
N THR A 358 2.27 16.72 1.76
CA THR A 358 1.06 17.34 2.32
C THR A 358 0.96 17.08 3.82
N VAL A 359 0.71 18.14 4.59
CA VAL A 359 0.26 18.07 5.99
C VAL A 359 -1.23 18.37 6.00
N VAL A 360 -2.01 17.56 6.70
CA VAL A 360 -3.42 17.84 6.96
C VAL A 360 -3.54 18.20 8.44
N ASP A 361 -3.84 19.47 8.71
CA ASP A 361 -4.04 19.99 10.05
C ASP A 361 -5.42 19.55 10.57
N LEU A 362 -5.39 18.74 11.62
CA LEU A 362 -6.56 18.27 12.34
C LEU A 362 -6.77 19.04 13.65
N SER A 363 -5.85 19.91 14.05
CA SER A 363 -5.89 20.62 15.35
C SER A 363 -7.19 21.40 15.62
N PRO A 364 -7.89 21.99 14.63
CA PRO A 364 -9.18 22.66 14.86
C PRO A 364 -10.37 21.72 15.13
N LEU A 365 -10.23 20.42 14.84
CA LEU A 365 -11.33 19.46 14.95
C LEU A 365 -11.61 19.04 16.41
N PRO A 366 -12.87 18.71 16.76
CA PRO A 366 -13.19 17.94 17.97
C PRO A 366 -12.44 16.60 18.04
N GLU A 367 -12.16 16.11 19.23
CA GLU A 367 -11.29 14.95 19.48
C GLU A 367 -11.80 13.65 18.83
N GLU A 368 -13.10 13.40 18.86
CA GLU A 368 -13.73 12.28 18.16
C GLU A 368 -13.67 12.46 16.63
N ALA A 369 -13.84 13.70 16.15
CA ALA A 369 -13.79 14.02 14.72
C ALA A 369 -12.37 13.85 14.15
N LYS A 370 -11.32 14.23 14.90
CA LYS A 370 -9.91 13.90 14.58
C LYS A 370 -9.73 12.41 14.34
N ASN A 371 -10.21 11.59 15.29
CA ASN A 371 -10.04 10.15 15.24
C ASN A 371 -10.82 9.52 14.07
N ILE A 372 -12.07 9.94 13.81
CA ILE A 372 -12.85 9.47 12.65
C ILE A 372 -12.19 9.90 11.34
N PHE A 373 -11.72 11.14 11.23
CA PHE A 373 -11.04 11.65 10.03
C PHE A 373 -9.78 10.84 9.73
N SER A 374 -8.92 10.62 10.74
CA SER A 374 -7.69 9.84 10.58
C SER A 374 -7.94 8.39 10.18
N LEU A 375 -8.90 7.71 10.81
CA LEU A 375 -9.27 6.34 10.42
C LEU A 375 -9.88 6.29 9.02
N SER A 376 -10.67 7.29 8.64
CA SER A 376 -11.25 7.38 7.29
C SER A 376 -10.17 7.64 6.23
N ALA A 377 -9.19 8.50 6.51
CA ALA A 377 -8.03 8.74 5.66
C ALA A 377 -7.18 7.46 5.48
N LEU A 378 -6.97 6.68 6.56
CA LEU A 378 -6.27 5.40 6.52
C LEU A 378 -7.02 4.35 5.67
N TYR A 379 -8.35 4.24 5.80
CA TYR A 379 -9.15 3.37 4.93
C TYR A 379 -9.10 3.82 3.47
N LEU A 380 -9.23 5.13 3.21
CA LEU A 380 -9.13 5.69 1.86
C LEU A 380 -7.75 5.44 1.24
N ALA A 381 -6.68 5.48 2.05
CA ALA A 381 -5.31 5.17 1.62
C ALA A 381 -5.15 3.69 1.31
N TYR A 382 -5.68 2.82 2.16
CA TYR A 382 -5.71 1.38 1.93
C TYR A 382 -6.41 1.03 0.60
N PHE A 383 -7.62 1.55 0.36
CA PHE A 383 -8.35 1.27 -0.87
C PHE A 383 -7.71 1.92 -2.11
N SER A 384 -7.13 3.12 -1.97
CA SER A 384 -6.41 3.78 -3.06
C SER A 384 -5.14 3.03 -3.45
N ALA A 385 -4.36 2.56 -2.47
CA ALA A 385 -3.12 1.82 -2.70
C ALA A 385 -3.35 0.45 -3.33
N VAL A 386 -4.34 -0.31 -2.83
CA VAL A 386 -4.74 -1.61 -3.43
C VAL A 386 -5.20 -1.46 -4.89
N ARG A 387 -5.69 -0.28 -5.29
CA ARG A 387 -6.08 0.07 -6.66
C ARG A 387 -4.97 0.73 -7.50
N GLY A 388 -3.78 0.95 -6.94
CA GLY A 388 -2.67 1.67 -7.59
C GLY A 388 -2.86 3.19 -7.73
N GLY A 389 -3.85 3.77 -7.05
CA GLY A 389 -4.16 5.20 -7.08
C GLY A 389 -3.32 6.07 -6.14
N TRP A 390 -2.65 5.47 -5.14
CA TRP A 390 -1.81 6.16 -4.16
C TRP A 390 -0.67 5.26 -3.66
N SER A 391 0.55 5.78 -3.58
CA SER A 391 1.74 5.14 -3.01
C SER A 391 2.57 6.22 -2.31
N GLY A 392 3.32 5.92 -1.25
CA GLY A 392 4.03 6.93 -0.45
C GLY A 392 4.12 6.62 1.05
N ILE A 393 4.46 7.64 1.83
CA ILE A 393 4.55 7.55 3.30
C ILE A 393 3.33 8.22 3.96
N ILE A 394 2.64 7.49 4.83
CA ILE A 394 1.58 8.03 5.69
C ILE A 394 2.18 8.24 7.08
N VAL A 395 2.17 9.48 7.57
CA VAL A 395 2.60 9.83 8.93
C VAL A 395 1.38 10.03 9.80
N LEU A 396 1.35 9.35 10.94
CA LEU A 396 0.36 9.54 11.99
C LEU A 396 1.04 10.23 13.17
N ASP A 397 0.69 11.50 13.40
CA ASP A 397 0.93 12.16 14.69
C ASP A 397 -0.03 11.59 15.75
N GLU A 398 0.42 11.59 17.00
CA GLU A 398 -0.28 11.03 18.18
C GLU A 398 -0.98 9.68 17.92
N ALA A 399 -0.27 8.75 17.26
CA ALA A 399 -0.79 7.48 16.77
C ALA A 399 -1.38 6.57 17.87
N ASP A 400 -0.98 6.72 19.13
CA ASP A 400 -1.56 6.00 20.26
C ASP A 400 -3.00 6.42 20.61
N ARG A 401 -3.48 7.57 20.12
CA ARG A 401 -4.89 7.96 20.20
C ARG A 401 -5.83 7.00 19.46
N LEU A 402 -5.35 6.42 18.37
CA LEU A 402 -6.16 5.54 17.52
C LEU A 402 -6.25 4.14 18.12
N GLY A 403 -5.25 3.71 18.88
CA GLY A 403 -5.19 2.37 19.46
C GLY A 403 -4.83 1.28 18.45
N ASP A 404 -5.08 0.03 18.83
CA ASP A 404 -4.79 -1.17 18.01
C ASP A 404 -5.83 -1.41 16.90
N THR A 405 -5.89 -0.49 15.94
CA THR A 405 -6.90 -0.54 14.86
C THR A 405 -6.56 -1.52 13.75
N GLU A 406 -7.60 -2.13 13.16
CA GLU A 406 -7.42 -3.07 12.04
C GLU A 406 -6.75 -2.39 10.85
N VAL A 407 -7.19 -1.17 10.48
CA VAL A 407 -6.68 -0.47 9.29
C VAL A 407 -5.20 -0.11 9.40
N ALA A 408 -4.74 0.38 10.55
CA ALA A 408 -3.33 0.69 10.76
C ALA A 408 -2.45 -0.58 10.72
N ASN A 409 -2.91 -1.67 11.36
CA ASN A 409 -2.24 -2.96 11.31
C ASN A 409 -2.16 -3.52 9.88
N ARG A 410 -3.23 -3.38 9.08
CA ARG A 410 -3.27 -3.83 7.68
C ARG A 410 -2.44 -2.95 6.75
N ILE A 411 -2.33 -1.64 7.01
CA ILE A 411 -1.40 -0.77 6.27
C ILE A 411 0.04 -1.25 6.47
N ALA A 412 0.44 -1.53 7.72
CA ALA A 412 1.78 -2.03 8.07
C ALA A 412 2.07 -3.43 7.47
N ASP A 413 1.14 -4.38 7.60
CA ASP A 413 1.34 -5.76 7.10
C ASP A 413 1.21 -5.90 5.58
N GLU A 414 0.22 -5.23 4.97
CA GLU A 414 -0.19 -5.53 3.60
C GLU A 414 0.35 -4.58 2.55
N LEU A 415 0.47 -3.27 2.82
CA LEU A 415 0.57 -2.27 1.76
C LEU A 415 2.00 -1.95 1.30
N ARG A 416 3.03 -2.51 1.96
CA ARG A 416 4.41 -2.48 1.46
C ARG A 416 4.52 -2.93 -0.01
N LYS A 417 3.70 -3.92 -0.42
CA LYS A 417 3.66 -4.44 -1.80
C LYS A 417 3.07 -3.47 -2.83
N TYR A 418 2.50 -2.34 -2.38
CA TYR A 418 1.97 -1.25 -3.20
C TYR A 418 2.77 0.06 -2.99
N ASN A 419 4.02 -0.03 -2.53
CA ASN A 419 4.87 1.11 -2.19
C ASN A 419 4.24 2.10 -1.18
N VAL A 420 3.43 1.60 -0.24
CA VAL A 420 3.01 2.37 0.94
C VAL A 420 3.85 1.98 2.15
N SER A 421 4.16 2.94 3.00
CA SER A 421 4.74 2.73 4.31
C SER A 421 4.13 3.69 5.33
N ILE A 422 4.20 3.34 6.61
CA ILE A 422 3.51 4.06 7.68
C ILE A 422 4.51 4.45 8.78
N TRP A 423 4.46 5.73 9.14
CA TRP A 423 5.31 6.35 10.17
C TRP A 423 4.41 6.71 11.35
N ALA A 424 4.58 6.03 12.47
CA ALA A 424 3.75 6.21 13.66
C ALA A 424 4.52 6.99 14.73
N VAL A 425 4.05 8.19 15.09
CA VAL A 425 4.63 9.01 16.15
C VAL A 425 3.64 9.12 17.30
N GLY A 426 4.10 9.02 18.55
CA GLY A 426 3.19 9.10 19.69
C GLY A 426 3.85 8.97 21.06
N HIS A 427 3.01 8.83 22.09
CA HIS A 427 3.41 8.79 23.48
C HIS A 427 3.56 7.38 24.05
N SER A 428 2.79 6.40 23.56
CA SER A 428 2.78 5.04 24.12
C SER A 428 2.90 3.90 23.09
N LEU A 429 4.00 3.15 23.17
CA LEU A 429 4.24 1.93 22.39
C LEU A 429 3.22 0.83 22.73
N ALA A 430 2.74 0.79 23.98
CA ALA A 430 1.72 -0.16 24.44
C ALA A 430 0.33 0.09 23.82
N ARG A 431 0.09 1.29 23.27
CA ARG A 431 -1.19 1.73 22.71
C ARG A 431 -1.17 1.87 21.19
N VAL A 432 -0.03 2.17 20.60
CA VAL A 432 0.17 2.12 19.13
C VAL A 432 -0.13 0.71 18.60
N ALA A 433 -0.73 0.62 17.41
CA ALA A 433 -1.17 -0.65 16.84
C ALA A 433 -0.03 -1.68 16.70
N ARG A 434 -0.33 -2.95 17.01
CA ARG A 434 0.69 -3.97 17.31
C ARG A 434 1.65 -4.29 16.15
N LYS A 435 1.29 -4.02 14.89
CA LYS A 435 2.21 -4.15 13.74
C LYS A 435 3.05 -2.92 13.45
N LEU A 436 2.69 -1.76 13.98
CA LEU A 436 3.55 -0.56 13.98
C LEU A 436 4.66 -0.69 15.02
N ALA A 437 4.40 -1.36 16.16
CA ALA A 437 5.43 -1.71 17.14
C ALA A 437 6.54 -2.64 16.55
N ASP A 438 6.22 -3.41 15.51
CA ASP A 438 7.16 -4.25 14.73
C ASP A 438 7.53 -3.59 13.39
N ALA A 439 7.71 -2.27 13.39
CA ALA A 439 8.25 -1.50 12.26
C ALA A 439 9.72 -1.86 11.96
N GLY A 440 10.17 -1.65 10.72
CA GLY A 440 11.57 -1.89 10.32
C GLY A 440 12.60 -1.09 11.12
N THR A 441 12.22 0.09 11.63
CA THR A 441 12.96 0.88 12.63
C THR A 441 12.01 1.39 13.72
N LEU A 442 12.44 1.30 14.97
CA LEU A 442 11.77 1.86 16.15
C LEU A 442 12.75 2.83 16.85
N MET A 443 12.27 4.00 17.26
CA MET A 443 13.05 5.00 18.00
C MET A 443 12.30 5.39 19.27
N VAL A 444 12.92 5.15 20.42
CA VAL A 444 12.34 5.45 21.74
C VAL A 444 13.12 6.57 22.41
N PHE A 445 12.53 7.76 22.37
CA PHE A 445 12.94 8.94 23.14
C PHE A 445 12.63 8.73 24.64
N ALA A 446 12.96 9.72 25.48
CA ALA A 446 12.82 9.58 26.93
C ALA A 446 11.40 9.14 27.36
N THR A 447 11.33 8.10 28.21
CA THR A 447 10.08 7.58 28.76
C THR A 447 10.32 6.98 30.15
N ASN A 448 9.38 7.24 31.07
CA ASN A 448 9.31 6.64 32.40
C ASN A 448 8.03 5.82 32.60
N ASP A 449 7.20 5.67 31.56
CA ASP A 449 5.94 4.92 31.59
C ASP A 449 6.22 3.40 31.69
N PRO A 450 5.79 2.70 32.77
CA PRO A 450 6.04 1.27 32.93
C PRO A 450 5.49 0.42 31.79
N ASP A 451 4.30 0.74 31.27
CA ASP A 451 3.65 -0.04 30.20
C ASP A 451 4.48 0.01 28.91
N ASN A 452 5.05 1.18 28.60
CA ASN A 452 6.01 1.36 27.51
C ASN A 452 7.29 0.55 27.71
N LEU A 453 7.81 0.52 28.94
CA LEU A 453 9.08 -0.15 29.25
C LEU A 453 8.94 -1.67 29.21
N GLU A 454 7.83 -2.23 29.70
CA GLU A 454 7.50 -3.66 29.57
C GLU A 454 7.24 -4.06 28.11
N THR A 455 6.47 -3.25 27.37
CA THR A 455 6.22 -3.49 25.94
C THR A 455 7.52 -3.45 25.14
N LEU A 456 8.39 -2.48 25.40
CA LEU A 456 9.69 -2.36 24.73
C LEU A 456 10.60 -3.56 25.04
N ALA A 457 10.67 -3.99 26.30
CA ALA A 457 11.45 -5.16 26.71
C ALA A 457 10.92 -6.46 26.04
N THR A 458 9.61 -6.54 25.84
CA THR A 458 8.95 -7.67 25.16
C THR A 458 9.21 -7.69 23.65
N VAL A 459 9.13 -6.52 22.98
CA VAL A 459 9.28 -6.40 21.52
C VAL A 459 10.75 -6.43 21.08
N THR A 460 11.67 -5.89 21.88
CA THR A 460 13.07 -5.65 21.47
C THR A 460 14.12 -6.40 22.29
N GLY A 461 13.74 -6.98 23.44
CA GLY A 461 14.68 -7.58 24.39
C GLY A 461 15.48 -6.59 25.24
N TRP A 462 15.32 -5.27 25.04
CA TRP A 462 16.02 -4.25 25.83
C TRP A 462 15.54 -4.22 27.28
N ARG A 463 16.45 -4.40 28.25
CA ARG A 463 16.10 -4.48 29.68
C ARG A 463 16.57 -3.31 30.54
N ASP A 464 17.44 -2.44 30.00
CA ASP A 464 17.98 -1.29 30.75
C ASP A 464 17.01 -0.10 30.74
N ALA A 465 15.81 -0.33 31.28
CA ALA A 465 14.71 0.62 31.36
C ALA A 465 15.11 1.94 32.07
N GLY A 466 15.93 1.84 33.12
CA GLY A 466 16.41 2.97 33.91
C GLY A 466 17.42 3.91 33.21
N LEU A 467 17.77 3.64 31.95
CA LEU A 467 18.48 4.57 31.08
C LEU A 467 17.53 5.44 30.23
N LEU A 468 16.38 4.89 29.83
CA LEU A 468 15.43 5.58 28.94
C LEU A 468 14.78 6.79 29.63
N GLY A 469 14.53 6.69 30.94
CA GLY A 469 14.08 7.81 31.76
C GLY A 469 15.08 8.96 31.93
N LYS A 470 16.32 8.81 31.41
CA LYS A 470 17.44 9.76 31.56
C LYS A 470 17.96 10.33 30.23
N LEU A 471 17.32 9.99 29.11
CA LEU A 471 17.68 10.51 27.80
C LEU A 471 17.38 12.02 27.72
N ALA A 472 18.35 12.80 27.22
CA ALA A 472 18.17 14.23 27.00
C ALA A 472 17.32 14.51 25.73
N TYR A 473 16.95 15.78 25.53
CA TYR A 473 16.29 16.22 24.29
C TYR A 473 17.08 15.76 23.04
N GLY A 474 16.38 15.16 22.08
CA GLY A 474 16.99 14.65 20.86
C GLY A 474 17.81 13.37 21.03
N GLN A 475 17.77 12.71 22.18
CA GLN A 475 18.36 11.38 22.37
C GLN A 475 17.29 10.29 22.33
N ALA A 476 17.60 9.17 21.67
CA ALA A 476 16.71 8.02 21.58
C ALA A 476 17.49 6.69 21.63
N LEU A 477 16.84 5.65 22.15
CA LEU A 477 17.19 4.26 21.82
C LEU A 477 16.69 3.97 20.39
N VAL A 478 17.61 3.76 19.46
CA VAL A 478 17.31 3.34 18.10
C VAL A 478 17.42 1.82 18.01
N VAL A 479 16.34 1.17 17.61
CA VAL A 479 16.23 -0.26 17.39
C VAL A 479 15.92 -0.50 15.91
N ARG A 480 16.66 -1.41 15.28
CA ARG A 480 16.43 -1.81 13.89
C ARG A 480 16.49 -3.33 13.79
N ARG A 481 15.56 -3.94 13.07
CA ARG A 481 15.57 -5.39 12.80
C ARG A 481 16.94 -5.84 12.28
N GLY A 482 17.59 -6.77 12.99
CA GLY A 482 18.89 -7.34 12.62
C GLY A 482 20.13 -6.56 13.09
N LEU A 483 19.98 -5.44 13.80
CA LEU A 483 21.07 -4.73 14.47
C LEU A 483 20.90 -4.77 16.00
N GLN A 484 21.99 -4.57 16.73
CA GLN A 484 21.91 -4.31 18.17
C GLN A 484 21.26 -2.95 18.44
N PRO A 485 20.40 -2.80 19.47
CA PRO A 485 19.91 -1.50 19.92
C PRO A 485 21.05 -0.54 20.31
N VAL A 486 20.92 0.74 19.97
CA VAL A 486 21.92 1.78 20.28
C VAL A 486 21.22 3.02 20.84
N ILE A 487 21.67 3.52 22.00
CA ILE A 487 21.31 4.86 22.46
C ILE A 487 22.18 5.87 21.71
N ALA A 488 21.56 6.84 21.04
CA ALA A 488 22.25 7.85 20.26
C ALA A 488 21.63 9.25 20.43
N SER A 489 22.47 10.28 20.32
CA SER A 489 22.02 11.65 20.05
C SER A 489 21.70 11.77 18.56
N LEU A 490 20.45 12.09 18.24
CA LEU A 490 19.95 12.19 16.88
C LEU A 490 20.29 13.54 16.25
N TYR A 491 20.41 13.56 14.92
CA TYR A 491 20.60 14.80 14.18
C TYR A 491 19.29 15.60 14.10
N ILE A 492 19.14 16.57 15.00
CA ILE A 492 18.12 17.63 14.93
C ILE A 492 18.83 18.96 14.61
N PRO A 493 18.80 19.45 13.36
CA PRO A 493 19.32 20.77 12.99
C PRO A 493 18.62 21.89 13.76
N ALA A 494 19.31 23.02 13.96
CA ALA A 494 18.83 24.10 14.82
C ALA A 494 17.50 24.72 14.35
N GLU A 495 17.20 24.68 13.05
CA GLU A 495 15.97 25.20 12.45
C GLU A 495 14.70 24.42 12.84
N PHE A 496 14.84 23.14 13.21
CA PHE A 496 13.72 22.28 13.65
C PHE A 496 13.53 22.24 15.17
N ARG A 497 14.46 22.80 15.95
CA ARG A 497 14.37 22.80 17.42
C ARG A 497 13.32 23.81 17.85
N SER A 498 12.34 23.35 18.62
CA SER A 498 11.35 24.25 19.21
C SER A 498 12.03 25.27 20.13
N ARG A 499 11.54 26.52 20.14
CA ARG A 499 12.12 27.61 20.96
C ARG A 499 12.13 27.28 22.46
N SER A 500 11.29 26.34 22.88
CA SER A 500 11.20 25.79 24.23
C SER A 500 12.46 25.05 24.70
N ALA A 501 13.38 24.66 23.80
CA ALA A 501 14.57 23.87 24.11
C ALA A 501 15.82 24.70 24.53
N ASN A 502 15.64 26.00 24.82
CA ASN A 502 16.71 26.93 25.21
C ASN A 502 16.54 27.45 26.67
N VAL A 503 16.20 26.55 27.60
CA VAL A 503 16.10 26.81 29.05
C VAL A 503 16.88 25.74 29.82
#